data_AF-A0A919I295-F1
#
_entry.id   AF-A0A919I295-F1
#
_cell.length_a   1.000
_cell.length_b   1.000
_cell.length_c   1.000
_cell.angle_alpha   90.00
_cell.angle_beta   90.00
_cell.angle_gamma   90.00
#
_symmetry.space_group_name_H-M   'P 1'
#
loop_
_entity.id
_entity.type
_entity.pdbx_description
1 polymer ?
#
loop_
_entity_poly.entity_id
_entity_poly.type
_entity_poly.pdbx_seq_one_letter_code
_entity_poly.pdbx_strand_id
1 'polypeptide(L)'
;MAASFHPLDSGNVAPVKKLASQMADEAASWAAATLPEKVNNDEMKGKLEKLKTDTRALADEIAKGATDESIKQKLTELHEQFHKIMEGWEGHGHDEGEEHKDEDDD
;
A
#
# COMPACT_ATOMS: atom_id res chain seq x y z
N MET A 1 8.17 -2.10 -2.49
CA MET A 1 7.50 -1.72 -1.21
C MET A 1 8.39 -1.91 0.03
N ALA A 2 8.81 -3.12 0.38
CA ALA A 2 9.55 -3.41 1.62
C ALA A 2 10.78 -2.51 1.89
N ALA A 3 11.60 -2.25 0.87
CA ALA A 3 12.79 -1.39 1.00
C ALA A 3 12.47 0.09 1.33
N SER A 4 11.27 0.56 0.97
CA SER A 4 10.78 1.89 1.31
C SER A 4 10.16 1.92 2.70
N PHE A 5 9.53 0.82 3.14
CA PHE A 5 8.76 0.73 4.39
C PHE A 5 9.58 0.29 5.60
N HIS A 6 10.30 -0.83 5.59
CA HIS A 6 10.95 -1.37 6.80
C HIS A 6 11.86 -0.39 7.57
N PRO A 7 12.57 0.56 6.92
CA PRO A 7 13.32 1.59 7.65
C PRO A 7 12.44 2.51 8.54
N LEU A 8 11.12 2.55 8.31
CA LEU A 8 10.14 3.31 9.08
C LEU A 8 10.01 2.82 10.52
N ASP A 9 10.28 1.55 10.83
CA ASP A 9 10.26 1.03 12.20
C ASP A 9 11.28 1.76 13.10
N SER A 10 12.35 2.28 12.49
CA SER A 10 13.35 3.14 13.13
C SER A 10 13.05 4.65 12.96
N GLY A 11 11.89 5.00 12.42
CA GLY A 11 11.45 6.36 12.12
C GLY A 11 12.08 7.00 10.89
N ASN A 12 12.88 6.27 10.10
CA ASN A 12 13.67 6.82 9.00
C ASN A 12 12.88 6.90 7.69
N VAL A 13 12.50 8.12 7.29
CA VAL A 13 11.80 8.38 6.02
C VAL A 13 12.74 8.68 4.83
N ALA A 14 14.06 8.69 5.03
CA ALA A 14 14.99 8.98 3.92
C ALA A 14 14.92 7.96 2.76
N PRO A 15 14.72 6.65 3.01
CA PRO A 15 14.58 5.66 1.93
C PRO A 15 13.33 5.89 1.09
N VAL A 16 12.15 6.09 1.71
CA VAL A 16 10.92 6.37 0.96
C VAL A 16 11.04 7.65 0.14
N LYS A 17 11.68 8.71 0.65
CA LYS A 17 11.91 9.95 -0.12
C LYS A 17 12.71 9.72 -1.39
N LYS A 18 13.64 8.76 -1.39
CA LYS A 18 14.46 8.40 -2.56
C LYS A 18 13.74 7.46 -3.52
N LEU A 19 12.88 6.58 -3.00
CA LEU A 19 12.28 5.49 -3.74
C LEU A 19 10.82 5.75 -4.16
N ALA A 20 10.18 6.82 -3.71
CA ALA A 20 8.77 7.08 -3.94
C ALA A 20 8.38 7.12 -5.43
N SER A 21 9.21 7.74 -6.28
CA SER A 21 8.96 7.75 -7.73
C SER A 21 9.04 6.35 -8.34
N GLN A 22 10.07 5.57 -7.98
CA GLN A 22 10.20 4.18 -8.44
C GLN A 22 9.00 3.33 -7.96
N MET A 23 8.58 3.51 -6.71
CA MET A 23 7.43 2.83 -6.13
C MET A 23 6.13 3.13 -6.89
N ALA A 24 5.93 4.37 -7.32
CA ALA A 24 4.79 4.77 -8.14
C ALA A 24 4.83 4.14 -9.54
N ASP A 25 6.01 4.05 -10.14
CA ASP A 25 6.19 3.46 -11.47
C ASP A 25 6.03 1.93 -11.45
N GLU A 26 6.48 1.26 -10.38
CA GLU A 26 6.21 -0.16 -10.13
C GLU A 26 4.71 -0.43 -9.96
N ALA A 27 4.02 0.35 -9.12
CA ALA A 27 2.58 0.20 -8.90
C ALA A 27 1.77 0.47 -10.19
N ALA A 28 2.18 1.45 -11.00
CA ALA A 28 1.59 1.70 -12.31
C ALA A 28 1.78 0.51 -13.27
N SER A 29 2.94 -0.14 -13.24
CA SER A 29 3.23 -1.32 -14.04
C SER A 29 2.37 -2.52 -13.62
N TRP A 30 2.14 -2.70 -12.31
CA TRP A 30 1.26 -3.77 -11.80
C TRP A 30 -0.20 -3.56 -12.20
N ALA A 31 -0.70 -2.32 -12.10
CA ALA A 31 -2.08 -2.01 -12.47
C ALA A 31 -2.35 -2.18 -13.97
N ALA A 32 -1.33 -2.02 -14.83
CA ALA A 32 -1.40 -2.26 -16.26
C ALA A 32 -1.15 -3.72 -16.67
N ALA A 33 -0.71 -4.58 -15.74
CA ALA A 33 -0.35 -5.96 -16.05
C ALA A 33 -1.58 -6.84 -16.32
N THR A 34 -1.41 -7.84 -17.18
CA THR A 34 -2.42 -8.90 -17.32
C THR A 34 -2.39 -9.78 -16.07
N LEU A 35 -3.50 -9.85 -15.35
CA LEU A 35 -3.62 -10.61 -14.13
C LEU A 35 -3.87 -12.11 -14.41
N PRO A 36 -3.28 -13.02 -13.64
CA PRO A 36 -3.65 -14.43 -13.66
C PRO A 36 -5.15 -14.60 -13.35
N GLU A 37 -5.80 -15.59 -13.97
CA GLU A 37 -7.25 -15.79 -13.86
C GLU A 37 -7.75 -15.85 -12.40
N LYS A 38 -6.99 -16.51 -11.51
CA LYS A 38 -7.32 -16.64 -10.07
C LYS A 38 -7.48 -15.32 -9.31
N VAL A 39 -6.90 -14.23 -9.81
CA VAL A 39 -6.90 -12.90 -9.19
C VAL A 39 -7.39 -11.83 -10.17
N ASN A 40 -7.84 -12.22 -11.36
CA ASN A 40 -8.32 -11.30 -12.39
C ASN A 40 -9.80 -10.95 -12.14
N ASN A 41 -10.05 -10.34 -11.00
CA ASN A 41 -11.36 -9.84 -10.59
C ASN A 41 -11.31 -8.32 -10.37
N ASP A 42 -12.48 -7.69 -10.29
CA ASP A 42 -12.57 -6.23 -10.20
C ASP A 42 -12.05 -5.69 -8.86
N GLU A 43 -12.12 -6.48 -7.79
CA GLU A 43 -11.56 -6.13 -6.48
C GLU A 43 -10.04 -5.98 -6.56
N MET A 44 -9.33 -6.97 -7.12
CA MET A 44 -7.87 -6.92 -7.27
C MET A 44 -7.44 -5.78 -8.19
N LYS A 45 -8.16 -5.56 -9.30
CA LYS A 45 -7.91 -4.41 -10.19
C LYS A 45 -8.09 -3.08 -9.46
N GLY A 46 -9.15 -2.95 -8.65
CA GLY A 46 -9.40 -1.79 -7.82
C GLY A 46 -8.28 -1.54 -6.81
N LYS A 47 -7.80 -2.58 -6.13
CA LYS A 47 -6.67 -2.48 -5.18
C LYS A 47 -5.38 -2.04 -5.87
N LEU A 48 -5.09 -2.54 -7.07
CA LEU A 48 -3.91 -2.14 -7.85
C LEU A 48 -3.99 -0.71 -8.35
N GLU A 49 -5.14 -0.27 -8.87
CA GLU A 49 -5.35 1.12 -9.30
C GLU A 49 -5.28 2.11 -8.13
N LYS A 50 -5.83 1.74 -6.97
CA LYS A 50 -5.68 2.55 -5.76
C LYS A 50 -4.20 2.62 -5.33
N LEU A 51 -3.45 1.51 -5.38
CA LEU A 51 -2.04 1.48 -4.98
C LEU A 51 -1.22 2.40 -5.89
N LYS A 52 -1.44 2.33 -7.20
CA LYS A 52 -0.85 3.24 -8.20
C LYS A 52 -1.17 4.71 -7.89
N THR A 53 -2.42 5.01 -7.58
CA THR A 53 -2.84 6.40 -7.29
C THR A 53 -2.16 6.92 -6.03
N ASP A 54 -2.16 6.15 -4.96
CA ASP A 54 -1.64 6.59 -3.66
C ASP A 54 -0.11 6.68 -3.64
N THR A 55 0.58 5.76 -4.32
CA THR A 55 2.05 5.81 -4.47
C THR A 55 2.47 7.03 -5.28
N ARG A 56 1.72 7.40 -6.33
CA ARG A 56 1.94 8.65 -7.08
C ARG A 56 1.68 9.87 -6.21
N ALA A 57 0.59 9.89 -5.46
CA ALA A 57 0.26 11.00 -4.56
C ALA A 57 1.35 11.21 -3.50
N LEU A 58 1.87 10.13 -2.90
CA LEU A 58 2.99 10.21 -1.97
C LEU A 58 4.25 10.79 -2.63
N ALA A 59 4.59 10.35 -3.85
CA ALA A 59 5.75 10.89 -4.57
C ALA A 59 5.59 12.40 -4.85
N ASP A 60 4.40 12.83 -5.26
CA ASP A 60 4.11 14.25 -5.53
C ASP A 60 4.15 15.10 -4.26
N GLU A 61 3.67 14.59 -3.14
CA GLU A 61 3.74 15.27 -1.84
C GLU A 61 5.17 15.38 -1.31
N ILE A 62 5.97 14.33 -1.45
CA ILE A 62 7.40 14.37 -1.14
C ILE A 62 8.11 15.44 -1.98
N ALA A 63 7.81 15.52 -3.28
CA ALA A 63 8.36 16.53 -4.17
C ALA A 63 7.93 17.97 -3.78
N LYS A 64 6.76 18.12 -3.15
CA LYS A 64 6.26 19.40 -2.60
C LYS A 64 6.78 19.72 -1.20
N GLY A 65 7.62 18.86 -0.61
CA GLY A 65 8.19 19.07 0.72
C GLY A 65 7.28 18.63 1.88
N ALA A 66 6.52 17.55 1.70
CA ALA A 66 5.73 16.96 2.78
C ALA A 66 6.54 16.72 4.06
N THR A 67 5.86 16.88 5.20
CA THR A 67 6.46 16.62 6.52
C THR A 67 6.74 15.14 6.70
N ASP A 68 7.72 14.84 7.56
CA ASP A 68 8.03 13.45 7.87
C ASP A 68 6.81 12.72 8.43
N GLU A 69 6.02 13.34 9.31
CA GLU A 69 4.79 12.78 9.85
C GLU A 69 3.78 12.38 8.75
N SER A 70 3.53 13.28 7.79
CA SER A 70 2.63 13.00 6.66
C SER A 70 3.15 11.86 5.79
N ILE A 71 4.46 11.81 5.55
CA ILE A 71 5.10 10.72 4.82
C ILE A 71 4.94 9.39 5.55
N LYS A 72 5.14 9.37 6.87
CA LYS A 72 4.97 8.16 7.70
C LYS A 72 3.55 7.63 7.61
N GLN A 73 2.55 8.49 7.80
CA GLN A 73 1.14 8.10 7.74
C GLN A 73 0.79 7.46 6.39
N LYS A 74 1.10 8.14 5.29
CA LYS A 74 0.80 7.65 3.94
C LYS A 74 1.56 6.39 3.58
N LEU A 75 2.81 6.27 4.04
CA LEU A 75 3.61 5.08 3.82
C LEU A 75 3.06 3.87 4.59
N THR A 76 2.49 4.07 5.79
CA THR A 76 1.76 3.03 6.53
C THR A 76 0.50 2.59 5.80
N GLU A 77 -0.34 3.52 5.36
CA GLU A 77 -1.55 3.21 4.59
C GLU A 77 -1.24 2.43 3.31
N LEU A 78 -0.17 2.82 2.60
CA LEU A 78 0.33 2.11 1.42
C LEU A 78 0.81 0.69 1.72
N HIS A 79 1.42 0.49 2.88
CA HIS A 79 1.92 -0.81 3.31
C HIS A 79 0.77 -1.77 3.63
N GLU A 80 -0.24 -1.31 4.36
CA GLU A 80 -1.47 -2.09 4.61
C GLU A 80 -2.17 -2.47 3.31
N GLN A 81 -2.26 -1.54 2.37
CA GLN A 81 -2.85 -1.83 1.06
C GLN A 81 -2.04 -2.85 0.28
N PHE A 82 -0.72 -2.78 0.34
CA PHE A 82 0.15 -3.79 -0.25
C PHE A 82 -0.11 -5.18 0.37
N HIS A 83 -0.26 -5.27 1.69
CA HIS A 83 -0.63 -6.52 2.36
C HIS A 83 -1.97 -7.08 1.86
N LYS A 84 -3.01 -6.25 1.76
CA LYS A 84 -4.33 -6.66 1.23
C LYS A 84 -4.26 -7.18 -0.21
N ILE A 85 -3.35 -6.65 -1.02
CA ILE A 85 -3.08 -7.16 -2.38
C ILE A 85 -2.41 -8.53 -2.30
N MET A 86 -1.38 -8.67 -1.47
CA MET A 86 -0.63 -9.93 -1.30
C MET A 86 -1.53 -11.06 -0.75
N GLU A 87 -2.36 -10.78 0.25
CA GLU A 87 -3.32 -11.73 0.82
C GLU A 87 -4.32 -12.22 -0.23
N GLY A 88 -4.92 -11.27 -0.97
CA GLY A 88 -5.82 -11.59 -2.08
C GLY A 88 -5.11 -12.34 -3.21
N TRP A 89 -3.79 -12.16 -3.36
CA TRP A 89 -2.98 -12.85 -4.35
C TRP A 89 -2.66 -14.29 -3.98
N GLU A 90 -2.30 -14.53 -2.72
CA GLU A 90 -1.99 -15.86 -2.19
C GLU A 90 -3.23 -16.72 -1.99
N GLY A 91 -4.41 -16.12 -1.94
CA GLY A 91 -5.68 -16.84 -1.80
C GLY A 91 -5.97 -17.25 -0.35
N HIS A 92 -5.34 -16.61 0.63
CA HIS A 92 -5.88 -16.61 1.99
C HIS A 92 -7.11 -15.71 1.99
N GLY A 93 -8.25 -16.30 1.62
CA GLY A 93 -9.54 -15.66 1.73
C GLY A 93 -9.81 -15.33 3.20
N HIS A 94 -9.68 -14.06 3.57
CA HIS A 94 -10.51 -13.56 4.66
C HIS A 94 -11.88 -13.27 4.05
N ASP A 95 -12.74 -14.26 4.23
CA ASP A 95 -14.19 -14.10 4.34
C ASP A 95 -14.46 -12.78 5.07
N GLU A 96 -15.24 -11.89 4.46
CA GLU A 96 -15.74 -10.68 5.10
C GLU A 96 -16.54 -11.08 6.35
N GLY A 97 -15.91 -10.91 7.51
CA GLY A 97 -16.51 -11.12 8.82
C GLY A 97 -16.06 -10.02 9.77
N GLU A 98 -16.37 -8.77 9.43
CA GLU A 98 -16.42 -7.67 10.40
C GLU A 98 -17.50 -8.00 11.47
N GLU A 99 -17.10 -8.72 12.52
CA GLU A 99 -17.67 -8.52 13.85
C GLU A 99 -16.56 -7.96 14.75
N HIS A 100 -16.41 -6.62 14.72
CA HIS A 100 -15.93 -5.89 15.88
C HIS A 100 -16.96 -6.10 17.00
N LYS A 101 -16.75 -7.13 17.82
CA LYS A 101 -17.25 -7.13 19.19
C LYS A 101 -16.14 -6.59 20.06
N ASP A 102 -16.23 -5.30 20.31
CA ASP A 102 -15.74 -4.70 21.54
C ASP A 102 -16.43 -5.48 22.68
N GLU A 103 -15.70 -6.38 23.34
CA GLU A 103 -16.09 -6.86 24.67
C GLU A 103 -15.37 -5.98 25.68
N ASP A 104 -16.18 -5.09 26.24
CA ASP A 104 -15.87 -4.18 27.33
C ASP A 104 -15.15 -4.87 28.50
N ASP A 105 -14.15 -4.15 29.02
CA ASP A 105 -13.64 -4.16 30.39
C ASP A 105 -14.80 -4.28 31.42
N ASP A 106 -14.82 -5.37 32.22
CA ASP A 106 -14.85 -5.38 33.71
C ASP A 106 -14.81 -6.83 34.27
#